data_AF-A0A943HCR6-F1
#
_entry.id   AF-A0A943HCR6-F1
#
_cell.length_a   1.000
_cell.length_b   1.000
_cell.length_c   1.000
_cell.angle_alpha   90.00
_cell.angle_beta   90.00
_cell.angle_gamma   90.00
#
_symmetry.space_group_name_H-M   'P 1'
#
loop_
_entity.id
_entity.type
_entity.pdbx_description
1 polymer ?
#
loop_
_entity_poly.entity_id
_entity_poly.type
_entity_poly.pdbx_seq_one_letter_code
_entity_poly.pdbx_strand_id
1 'polypeptide(L)'
;MTFNEAIKVIEDEELNRYKKITFDEKDIEENQIGIREIKDGWKFFCTNERGGIEIIETYKIKEDAISHMIDGLRVEKRFAERRLRKINKQ
;
A
#
# COMPACT_ATOMS: atom_id res chain seq x y z
N MET A 1 -8.34 7.93 -8.51
CA MET A 1 -8.05 6.76 -9.38
C MET A 1 -9.09 5.68 -9.12
N THR A 2 -9.58 5.00 -10.15
CA THR A 2 -10.51 3.87 -10.00
C THR A 2 -9.79 2.58 -9.58
N PHE A 3 -10.54 1.60 -9.08
CA PHE A 3 -9.99 0.29 -8.70
C PHE A 3 -9.31 -0.44 -9.87
N ASN A 4 -9.92 -0.43 -11.06
CA ASN A 4 -9.36 -1.09 -12.24
C ASN A 4 -8.07 -0.43 -12.74
N GLU A 5 -7.97 0.90 -12.65
CA GLU A 5 -6.74 1.62 -12.94
C GLU A 5 -5.65 1.28 -11.92
N ALA A 6 -6.00 1.17 -10.64
CA ALA A 6 -5.06 0.80 -9.59
C ALA A 6 -4.49 -0.61 -9.79
N ILE A 7 -5.31 -1.58 -10.17
CA ILE A 7 -4.83 -2.94 -10.50
C ILE A 7 -3.81 -2.88 -11.64
N LYS A 8 -4.12 -2.17 -12.73
CA LYS A 8 -3.19 -2.03 -13.86
C LYS A 8 -1.86 -1.42 -13.43
N VAL A 9 -1.89 -0.35 -12.63
CA VAL A 9 -0.68 0.28 -12.10
C VAL A 9 0.12 -0.69 -11.21
N ILE A 10 -0.55 -1.47 -10.37
CA ILE A 10 0.10 -2.47 -9.50
C ILE A 10 0.81 -3.54 -10.34
N GLU A 11 0.17 -4.01 -11.41
CA GLU A 11 0.74 -4.99 -12.33
C GLU A 11 1.89 -4.41 -13.15
N ASP A 12 1.67 -3.27 -13.82
CA ASP A 12 2.64 -2.62 -14.69
C ASP A 12 3.91 -2.19 -13.95
N GLU A 13 3.78 -1.71 -12.71
CA GLU A 13 4.90 -1.27 -11.88
C GLU A 13 5.44 -2.38 -10.95
N GLU A 14 4.86 -3.58 -11.00
CA GLU A 14 5.20 -4.75 -10.18
C GLU A 14 5.18 -4.46 -8.67
N LEU A 15 4.21 -3.65 -8.22
CA LEU A 15 4.15 -3.14 -6.83
C LEU A 15 3.81 -4.22 -5.80
N ASN A 16 3.13 -5.28 -6.24
CA ASN A 16 2.76 -6.44 -5.41
C ASN A 16 3.96 -7.24 -4.87
N ARG A 17 5.17 -6.98 -5.37
CA ARG A 17 6.41 -7.64 -4.90
C ARG A 17 6.91 -7.12 -3.56
N TYR A 18 6.49 -5.92 -3.15
CA TYR A 18 7.08 -5.22 -2.00
C TYR A 18 6.22 -5.34 -0.73
N LYS A 19 4.90 -5.34 -0.89
CA LYS A 19 3.93 -5.54 0.20
C LYS A 19 2.71 -6.28 -0.31
N LYS A 20 2.03 -6.98 0.60
CA LYS A 20 0.70 -7.52 0.35
C LYS A 20 -0.30 -6.37 0.20
N ILE A 21 -1.26 -6.51 -0.70
CA ILE A 21 -2.21 -5.43 -1.03
C ILE A 21 -3.62 -5.87 -0.67
N THR A 22 -4.40 -4.99 -0.04
CA THR A 22 -5.82 -5.23 0.22
C THR A 22 -6.65 -3.96 0.00
N PHE A 23 -7.86 -4.13 -0.53
CA PHE A 23 -8.76 -3.02 -0.84
C PHE A 23 -10.05 -3.00 -0.02
N ASP A 24 -10.40 -4.10 0.65
CA ASP A 24 -11.64 -4.23 1.43
C ASP A 24 -11.46 -5.18 2.66
N GLU A 25 -10.21 -5.35 3.11
CA GLU A 25 -9.84 -5.91 4.42
C GLU A 25 -10.47 -7.28 4.79
N LYS A 26 -10.32 -8.28 3.92
CA LYS A 26 -10.40 -9.68 4.39
C LYS A 26 -9.06 -10.03 5.05
N ASP A 27 -9.03 -9.88 6.37
CA ASP A 27 -7.91 -10.12 7.27
C ASP A 27 -6.70 -9.18 7.10
N ILE A 28 -6.37 -8.49 8.19
CA ILE A 28 -5.15 -7.68 8.26
C ILE A 28 -3.98 -8.63 8.49
N GLU A 29 -3.04 -8.63 7.55
CA GLU A 29 -1.85 -9.46 7.59
C GLU A 29 -0.60 -8.63 7.89
N GLU A 30 0.48 -9.30 8.27
CA GLU A 30 1.80 -8.67 8.38
C GLU A 30 2.33 -8.24 7.00
N ASN A 31 3.11 -7.16 6.99
CA ASN A 31 3.71 -6.58 5.78
C ASN A 31 2.70 -6.30 4.64
N GLN A 32 1.57 -5.71 5.00
CA GLN A 32 0.44 -5.39 4.15
C GLN A 32 0.28 -3.87 4.02
N ILE A 33 -0.30 -3.44 2.91
CA ILE A 33 -0.74 -2.07 2.69
C ILE A 33 -2.14 -2.13 2.08
N GLY A 34 -3.01 -1.23 2.49
CA GLY A 34 -4.37 -1.30 2.02
C GLY A 34 -5.24 -0.13 2.42
N ILE A 35 -6.47 -0.19 1.91
CA ILE A 35 -7.53 0.70 2.33
C ILE A 35 -8.66 -0.09 2.98
N ARG A 36 -9.41 0.56 3.85
CA ARG A 36 -10.59 -0.03 4.51
C ARG A 36 -11.69 1.00 4.63
N GLU A 37 -12.91 0.59 4.33
CA GLU A 37 -14.10 1.37 4.61
C GLU A 37 -14.31 1.55 6.12
N ILE A 38 -14.64 2.76 6.52
CA ILE A 38 -15.00 3.16 7.88
C ILE A 38 -16.31 3.96 7.83
N LYS A 39 -16.91 4.20 8.99
CA LYS A 39 -18.23 4.84 9.10
C LYS A 39 -18.38 6.14 8.28
N ASP A 40 -17.32 6.94 8.21
CA ASP A 40 -17.33 8.26 7.58
C ASP A 40 -16.36 8.37 6.38
N GLY A 41 -15.99 7.23 5.76
CA GLY A 41 -15.13 7.23 4.58
C GLY A 41 -14.19 6.02 4.48
N TRP A 42 -12.93 6.26 4.12
CA TRP A 42 -11.93 5.24 3.83
C TRP A 42 -10.64 5.57 4.58
N LYS A 43 -10.08 4.60 5.31
CA LYS A 43 -8.75 4.73 5.91
C LYS A 43 -7.71 4.05 5.03
N PHE A 44 -6.57 4.69 4.86
CA PHE A 44 -5.36 4.12 4.30
C PHE A 44 -4.47 3.65 5.46
N PHE A 45 -4.01 2.40 5.40
CA PHE A 45 -3.19 1.79 6.44
C PHE A 45 -2.03 0.99 5.86
N CYS A 46 -1.01 0.81 6.68
CA CYS A 46 0.12 -0.07 6.41
C CYS A 46 0.40 -0.91 7.66
N THR A 47 0.85 -2.15 7.45
CA THR A 47 1.37 -3.00 8.52
C THR A 47 2.84 -3.27 8.31
N ASN A 48 3.57 -3.32 9.43
CA ASN A 48 4.97 -3.72 9.44
C ASN A 48 5.10 -5.26 9.52
N GLU A 49 6.34 -5.74 9.47
CA GLU A 49 6.67 -7.18 9.57
C GLU A 49 6.34 -7.80 10.94
N ARG A 50 5.94 -7.00 11.93
CA ARG A 50 5.54 -7.46 13.27
C ARG A 50 4.02 -7.37 13.49
N GLY A 51 3.26 -7.13 12.42
CA GLY A 51 1.80 -6.99 12.48
C GLY A 51 1.29 -5.69 13.11
N GLY A 52 2.17 -4.72 13.39
CA GLY A 52 1.76 -3.41 13.89
C GLY A 52 1.03 -2.63 12.80
N ILE A 53 -0.21 -2.23 13.08
CA ILE A 53 -1.05 -1.45 12.16
C ILE A 53 -0.76 0.04 12.37
N GLU A 54 -0.43 0.72 11.29
CA GLU A 54 -0.29 2.16 11.22
C GLU A 54 -1.38 2.73 10.31
N ILE A 55 -2.27 3.56 10.86
CA ILE A 55 -3.24 4.32 10.07
C ILE A 55 -2.50 5.56 9.59
N ILE A 56 -2.36 5.69 8.27
CA ILE A 56 -1.59 6.77 7.67
C ILE A 56 -2.50 7.98 7.47
N GLU A 57 -3.68 7.78 6.86
CA GLU A 57 -4.60 8.87 6.57
C GLU A 57 -6.04 8.39 6.36
N THR A 58 -7.01 9.31 6.47
CA THR A 58 -8.43 9.05 6.22
C THR A 58 -8.98 9.95 5.13
N TYR A 59 -9.81 9.40 4.27
CA TYR A 59 -10.41 10.03 3.10
C TYR A 59 -11.92 9.91 3.13
N LYS A 60 -12.62 10.90 2.58
CA LYS A 60 -14.06 10.79 2.34
C LYS A 60 -14.39 10.01 1.07
N ILE A 61 -13.46 9.96 0.12
CA ILE A 61 -13.65 9.44 -1.23
C ILE A 61 -12.73 8.22 -1.41
N LYS A 62 -13.27 7.11 -1.92
CA LYS A 62 -12.52 5.85 -2.10
C LYS A 62 -11.36 6.04 -3.08
N GLU A 63 -11.61 6.74 -4.17
CA GLU A 63 -10.67 6.99 -5.26
C GLU A 63 -9.42 7.77 -4.80
N ASP A 64 -9.56 8.62 -3.79
CA ASP A 64 -8.45 9.37 -3.19
C ASP A 64 -7.61 8.45 -2.31
N ALA A 65 -8.27 7.62 -1.49
CA ALA A 65 -7.58 6.61 -0.68
C ALA A 65 -6.81 5.61 -1.54
N ILE A 66 -7.39 5.16 -2.65
CA ILE A 66 -6.73 4.30 -3.64
C ILE A 66 -5.50 4.99 -4.22
N SER A 67 -5.64 6.26 -4.63
CA SER A 67 -4.52 7.02 -5.21
C SER A 67 -3.36 7.13 -4.22
N HIS A 68 -3.64 7.46 -2.96
CA HIS A 68 -2.58 7.56 -1.95
C HIS A 68 -1.97 6.20 -1.61
N MET A 69 -2.76 5.12 -1.58
CA MET A 69 -2.25 3.78 -1.38
C MET A 69 -1.23 3.38 -2.46
N ILE A 70 -1.49 3.71 -3.73
CA ILE A 70 -0.54 3.48 -4.83
C ILE A 70 0.74 4.29 -4.64
N ASP A 71 0.64 5.54 -4.23
CA ASP A 71 1.83 6.35 -3.94
C ASP A 71 2.64 5.80 -2.76
N GLY A 72 1.97 5.27 -1.73
CA GLY A 72 2.58 4.51 -0.64
C GLY A 72 3.34 3.28 -1.14
N LEU A 73 2.76 2.48 -2.04
CA LEU A 73 3.43 1.35 -2.66
C LEU A 73 4.70 1.76 -3.45
N ARG A 74 4.63 2.86 -4.20
CA ARG A 74 5.80 3.40 -4.92
C ARG A 74 6.90 3.85 -3.97
N VAL A 75 6.54 4.39 -2.80
CA VAL A 75 7.50 4.72 -1.75
C VAL A 75 8.21 3.45 -1.24
N GLU A 76 7.45 2.40 -0.93
CA GLU A 76 8.00 1.11 -0.47
C GLU A 76 8.95 0.48 -1.49
N LYS A 77 8.56 0.45 -2.77
CA LYS A 77 9.42 0.03 -3.89
C LYS A 77 10.75 0.77 -3.89
N ARG A 78 10.72 2.11 -3.85
CA ARG A 78 11.94 2.93 -3.83
C ARG A 78 12.81 2.64 -2.62
N PHE A 79 12.23 2.39 -1.45
CA PHE A 79 12.99 2.03 -0.25
C PHE A 79 13.66 0.66 -0.39
N ALA A 80 12.94 -0.35 -0.88
CA ALA A 80 13.47 -1.68 -1.11
C ALA A 80 14.64 -1.66 -2.12
N GLU A 81 14.46 -1.00 -3.26
CA GLU A 81 15.50 -0.85 -4.29
C GLU A 81 16.74 -0.12 -3.75
N ARG A 82 16.55 0.94 -2.96
CA ARG A 82 17.66 1.66 -2.31
C ARG A 82 18.42 0.77 -1.32
N ARG A 83 17.73 -0.09 -0.56
CA ARG A 83 18.38 -1.03 0.37
C ARG A 83 19.22 -2.06 -0.40
N LEU A 84 18.69 -2.64 -1.47
CA LEU A 84 19.43 -3.59 -2.32
C LEU A 84 20.70 -2.98 -2.92
N ARG A 85 20.63 -1.73 -3.40
CA ARG A 85 21.81 -1.02 -3.92
C ARG A 85 22.90 -0.77 -2.87
N LYS A 86 22.53 -0.64 -1.59
CA LYS A 86 23.52 -0.49 -0.50
C LYS A 86 24.22 -1.82 -0.20
N ILE A 87 23.48 -2.93 -0.23
CA ILE A 87 24.02 -4.27 0.01
C ILE A 87 25.00 -4.65 -1.11
N ASN A 88 24.64 -4.43 -2.38
CA ASN A 88 25.49 -4.79 -3.52
C ASN A 88 26.74 -3.90 -3.72
N LYS A 89 26.93 -2.88 -2.87
CA LYS A 89 28.14 -2.03 -2.86
C LYS A 89 29.13 -2.43 -1.76
N GLN A 90 28.80 -3.43 -0.94
CA GLN A 90 29.70 -4.07 0.01
C GLN A 90 30.33 -5.31 -0.62
#